data_AF-A0A1J5H0C8-F1
#
_entry.id   AF-A0A1J5H0C8-F1
#
_cell.length_a   1.000
_cell.length_b   1.000
_cell.length_c   1.000
_cell.angle_alpha   90.00
_cell.angle_beta   90.00
_cell.angle_gamma   90.00
#
_symmetry.space_group_name_H-M   'P 1'
#
loop_
_entity.id
_entity.type
_entity.pdbx_description
1 polymer ?
#
loop_
_entity_poly.entity_id
_entity_poly.type
_entity_poly.pdbx_seq_one_letter_code
_entity_poly.pdbx_strand_id
1 'polypeptide(L)' 'MKNDFSMNKAMQELEEINTWFQEEDLDLEEGLKKLQRAQELTEQVKTRLQVVENQFIALKKDFQAESGE' A
#
# COMPACT_ATOMS: atom_id res chain seq x y z
N MET A 1 14.68 -3.46 -15.10
CA MET A 1 13.90 -4.31 -14.17
C MET A 1 12.66 -3.53 -13.77
N LYS A 2 11.46 -4.03 -14.06
CA LYS A 2 10.21 -3.43 -13.52
C LYS A 2 10.14 -3.83 -12.06
N ASN A 3 10.16 -2.84 -11.17
CA ASN A 3 10.03 -3.06 -9.75
C ASN A 3 8.54 -3.34 -9.49
N ASP A 4 8.15 -4.61 -9.44
CA ASP A 4 6.76 -4.98 -9.16
C ASP A 4 6.47 -4.67 -7.69
N PHE A 5 5.55 -3.73 -7.47
CA PHE A 5 5.07 -3.38 -6.13
C PHE A 5 4.54 -4.64 -5.41
N SER A 6 5.01 -4.86 -4.18
CA SER A 6 4.55 -5.95 -3.32
C SER A 6 3.82 -5.39 -2.11
N MET A 7 2.53 -5.71 -1.99
CA MET A 7 1.69 -5.30 -0.87
C MET A 7 2.30 -5.72 0.47
N ASN A 8 2.75 -6.97 0.58
CA ASN A 8 3.33 -7.49 1.82
C ASN A 8 4.61 -6.74 2.21
N LYS A 9 5.49 -6.45 1.24
CA LYS A 9 6.72 -5.69 1.52
C LYS A 9 6.42 -4.26 1.92
N ALA A 10 5.47 -3.60 1.26
CA ALA A 10 5.09 -2.23 1.59
C ALA A 10 4.48 -2.12 2.99
N MET A 11 3.62 -3.08 3.37
CA MET A 11 3.05 -3.15 4.72
C MET A 11 4.12 -3.44 5.77
N GLN A 12 5.03 -4.37 5.50
CA GLN A 12 6.16 -4.67 6.39
C GLN A 12 7.04 -3.42 6.60
N GLU A 13 7.39 -2.71 5.52
CA GLU A 13 8.20 -1.49 5.61
C GLU A 13 7.49 -0.37 6.39
N LEU A 14 6.16 -0.25 6.25
CA LEU A 14 5.36 0.69 7.07
C LEU A 14 5.36 0.30 8.56
N GLU A 15 5.29 -0.98 8.88
CA GLU A 15 5.39 -1.47 10.27
C GLU A 15 6.78 -1.18 10.85
N GLU A 16 7.85 -1.44 10.09
CA GLU A 16 9.23 -1.13 10.48
C GLU A 16 9.41 0.38 10.74
N ILE A 17 8.85 1.25 9.90
CA ILE A 17 8.84 2.70 10.12
C ILE A 17 8.09 3.04 11.42
N ASN A 18 6.91 2.46 11.64
CA ASN A 18 6.12 2.71 12.84
C ASN A 18 6.84 2.25 14.12
N THR A 19 7.53 1.11 14.06
CA THR A 19 8.36 0.60 15.16
C THR A 19 9.53 1.54 15.44
N TRP A 20 10.20 2.04 14.41
CA TRP A 20 11.31 3.00 14.57
C TRP A 20 10.87 4.26 15.33
N PHE A 21 9.64 4.74 15.11
CA PHE A 21 9.08 5.88 15.86
C PHE A 21 8.79 5.61 17.35
N GLN A 22 8.95 4.37 17.83
CA GLN A 22 8.81 4.04 19.25
C GLN A 22 10.14 4.12 20.02
N GLU A 23 11.25 4.46 19.35
CA GLU A 23 12.55 4.68 20.00
C GLU A 23 12.50 5.91 20.93
N GLU A 24 13.21 5.84 22.06
CA GLU A 24 13.19 6.92 23.08
C GLU A 24 13.95 8.18 22.63
N ASP A 25 15.04 8.01 21.88
CA ASP A 25 15.91 9.10 21.40
C ASP A 25 15.81 9.24 19.87
N LEU A 26 14.74 9.88 19.40
CA LEU A 26 14.48 10.05 17.97
C LEU A 26 15.34 11.16 17.33
N ASP A 27 16.01 10.81 16.23
CA ASP A 27 16.62 11.77 15.31
C ASP A 27 15.53 12.39 14.40
N LEU A 28 15.37 13.71 14.47
CA LEU A 28 14.32 14.42 13.72
C LEU A 28 14.54 14.43 12.20
N GLU A 29 15.79 14.47 11.73
CA GLU A 29 16.10 14.44 10.30
C GLU A 29 15.81 13.07 9.71
N GLU A 30 16.16 12.01 10.43
CA GLU A 30 15.84 10.65 10.03
C GLU A 30 14.32 10.40 10.10
N GLY A 31 13.65 10.95 11.12
CA GLY A 31 12.20 10.92 11.25
C GLY A 31 11.49 11.55 10.05
N LEU A 32 11.97 12.70 9.56
CA LEU A 32 11.40 13.33 8.36
C LEU A 32 11.53 12.43 7.12
N LYS A 33 12.69 11.79 6.93
CA LYS A 33 12.90 10.84 5.81
C LYS A 33 11.98 9.63 5.92
N LYS A 34 11.82 9.08 7.12
CA LYS A 34 10.92 7.94 7.40
C LYS A 34 9.46 8.30 7.10
N LEU A 35 9.01 9.51 7.46
CA LEU A 35 7.66 9.99 7.12
C LEU A 35 7.46 10.15 5.61
N GLN A 36 8.43 10.73 4.90
CA GLN A 36 8.38 10.83 3.44
C GLN A 36 8.27 9.45 2.79
N ARG A 37 9.06 8.49 3.28
CA ARG A 37 8.98 7.11 2.80
C ARG A 37 7.63 6.46 3.10
N ALA A 38 7.09 6.65 4.31
CA ALA A 38 5.76 6.16 4.67
C ALA A 38 4.66 6.77 3.79
N GLN A 39 4.78 8.04 3.42
CA GLN A 39 3.87 8.68 2.48
C GLN A 39 3.91 8.00 1.11
N GLU A 40 5.10 7.80 0.54
CA GLU A 40 5.26 7.12 -0.76
C GLU A 40 4.68 5.70 -0.74
N LEU A 41 4.94 4.94 0.33
CA LEU A 41 4.42 3.58 0.49
C LEU A 41 2.89 3.59 0.58
N THR A 42 2.32 4.53 1.34
CA THR A 42 0.87 4.68 1.51
C THR A 42 0.19 4.99 0.18
N GLU A 43 0.77 5.86 -0.65
CA GLU A 43 0.25 6.17 -1.97
C GLU A 43 0.26 4.94 -2.87
N GLN A 44 1.36 4.18 -2.89
CA GLN A 44 1.44 2.93 -3.66
C GLN A 44 0.43 1.88 -3.20
N VAL A 45 0.26 1.71 -1.88
CA VAL A 45 -0.74 0.82 -1.29
C VAL A 45 -2.15 1.22 -1.73
N LYS A 46 -2.51 2.50 -1.62
CA LYS A 46 -3.82 3.02 -2.05
C LYS A 46 -4.07 2.74 -3.53
N THR A 47 -3.09 3.03 -4.39
CA THR A 47 -3.20 2.73 -5.83
C THR A 47 -3.41 1.24 -6.09
N ARG A 48 -2.67 0.36 -5.40
CA ARG A 48 -2.83 -1.08 -5.57
C ARG A 48 -4.22 -1.55 -5.14
N LEU A 49 -4.73 -1.06 -4.01
CA LEU A 49 -6.07 -1.39 -3.53
C LEU A 49 -7.14 -0.98 -4.55
N GLN A 50 -7.06 0.23 -5.09
CA GLN A 50 -8.00 0.70 -6.10
C GLN A 50 -7.97 -0.17 -7.38
N VAL A 51 -6.78 -0.57 -7.83
CA VAL A 51 -6.66 -1.48 -8.99
C VAL A 51 -7.33 -2.82 -8.71
N VAL A 52 -7.11 -3.40 -7.53
CA VAL A 52 -7.71 -4.68 -7.14
C VAL A 52 -9.23 -4.55 -6.98
N GLU A 53 -9.73 -3.48 -6.38
CA GLU A 53 -11.16 -3.20 -6.25
C GLU A 53 -11.84 -3.13 -7.63
N ASN A 54 -11.24 -2.41 -8.58
CA ASN A 54 -11.75 -2.31 -9.94
C ASN A 54 -11.80 -3.68 -10.64
N GLN A 55 -10.84 -4.57 -10.38
CA GLN A 55 -10.85 -5.94 -10.89
C GLN A 55 -12.01 -6.76 -10.31
N PHE A 56 -12.29 -6.62 -9.01
CA PHE A 56 -13.47 -7.25 -8.39
C PHE A 56 -14.78 -6.73 -8.95
N ILE A 57 -14.90 -5.42 -9.17
CA ILE A 57 -16.10 -4.80 -9.76
C ILE A 57 -16.33 -5.32 -11.18
N ALA A 58 -15.29 -5.37 -12.01
CA ALA A 58 -15.37 -5.90 -13.37
C ALA A 58 -15.83 -7.36 -13.36
N LEU A 59 -15.21 -8.20 -12.53
CA LEU A 59 -15.57 -9.60 -12.41
C LEU A 59 -17.03 -9.78 -11.97
N LYS A 60 -17.50 -9.00 -10.99
CA LYS A 60 -18.90 -9.02 -10.54
C LYS A 60 -19.86 -8.68 -11.69
N LYS A 61 -19.54 -7.67 -12.50
CA LYS A 61 -20.35 -7.28 -13.65
C LYS A 61 -20.41 -8.40 -14.70
N ASP A 62 -19.28 -9.04 -14.98
CA ASP A 62 -19.21 -10.16 -15.92
C ASP A 62 -20.07 -11.34 -15.43
N PHE A 63 -19.98 -11.68 -14.14
CA PHE A 63 -20.85 -12.71 -13.53
C PHE A 63 -22.34 -12.38 -13.63
N GLN A 64 -22.73 -11.12 -13.40
CA GLN A 64 -24.13 -10.69 -13.52
C GLN A 64 -24.63 -10.78 -14.97
N ALA A 65 -23.81 -10.35 -15.94
CA ALA A 65 -24.15 -10.42 -17.36
C ALA A 65 -24.29 -11.87 -17.87
N GLU A 66 -23.48 -12.81 -17.36
CA GLU A 66 -23.58 -14.23 -17.70
C GLU A 66 -24.77 -14.95 -17.05
N SER A 67 -25.27 -14.45 -15.91
CA SER A 67 -26.37 -15.07 -15.17
C SER A 67 -27.77 -14.61 -15.60
N GLY A 68 -27.87 -13.72 -16.59
CA GLY A 68 -29.13 -13.42 -17.29
C GLY A 68 -30.18 -12.67 -16.49
N GLU A 69 -29.78 -11.86 -15.51
CA GLU A 69 -30.63 -10.81 -14.90
C GLU A 69 -30.42 -9.45 -15.56
#